data_AF-A0A2R6JZH3-F1
#
_entry.id   AF-A0A2R6JZH3-F1
#
_cell.length_a   1.000
_cell.length_b   1.000
_cell.length_c   1.000
_cell.angle_alpha   90.00
_cell.angle_beta   90.00
_cell.angle_gamma   90.00
#
_symmetry.space_group_name_H-M   'P 1'
#
loop_
_entity.id
_entity.type
_entity.pdbx_description
1 polymer ?
#
loop_
_entity_poly.entity_id
_entity_poly.type
_entity_poly.pdbx_seq_one_letter_code
_entity_poly.pdbx_strand_id
1 'polypeptide(L)' 'MSVQLPTTEVEADLQLRVPRGEAGSLGDGARTVLDGVDAVRTVEIVEIGGMRPDAFDLYVDATARIVVAADPSTAVR' A
#
# COMPACT_ATOMS: atom_id res chain seq x y z
N MET A 1 9.92 8.90 27.24
CA MET A 1 10.17 7.51 26.84
C MET A 1 9.62 7.34 25.44
N SER A 2 10.46 7.07 24.45
CA SER A 2 10.01 6.79 23.08
C SER A 2 9.72 5.31 22.98
N VAL A 3 8.45 4.94 22.76
CA VAL A 3 8.07 3.55 22.50
C VAL A 3 8.35 3.29 21.03
N GLN A 4 9.39 2.51 20.73
CA GLN A 4 9.57 1.95 19.38
C GLN A 4 8.55 0.84 19.21
N LEU A 5 7.51 1.11 18.42
CA LEU A 5 6.60 0.08 17.96
C LEU A 5 7.38 -0.83 17.00
N PRO A 6 7.31 -2.16 17.16
CA PRO A 6 7.92 -3.08 16.21
C PRO A 6 7.31 -2.86 14.83
N THR A 7 8.13 -2.95 13.79
CA THR A 7 7.70 -2.82 12.39
C THR A 7 8.14 -4.04 11.61
N THR A 8 7.31 -4.48 10.68
CA THR A 8 7.61 -5.59 9.77
C THR A 8 7.66 -5.06 8.35
N GLU A 9 8.69 -5.47 7.63
CA GLU A 9 8.84 -5.17 6.22
C GLU A 9 8.27 -6.32 5.39
N VAL A 10 7.40 -5.99 4.44
CA VAL A 10 6.69 -6.94 3.61
C VAL A 10 6.76 -6.48 2.16
N GLU A 11 7.15 -7.38 1.27
CA GLU A 11 6.94 -7.23 -0.16
C GLU A 11 5.71 -8.03 -0.55
N ALA A 12 4.75 -7.38 -1.22
CA ALA A 12 3.48 -8.01 -1.57
C ALA A 12 3.00 -7.55 -2.94
N ASP A 13 2.39 -8.49 -3.66
CA ASP A 13 1.60 -8.22 -4.86
C ASP A 13 0.18 -7.84 -4.44
N LEU A 14 -0.25 -6.64 -4.83
CA LEU A 14 -1.48 -6.03 -4.38
C LEU A 14 -2.33 -5.62 -5.57
N GLN A 15 -3.63 -5.90 -5.49
CA GLN A 15 -4.61 -5.33 -6.37
C GLN A 15 -5.29 -4.15 -5.66
N LEU A 16 -5.03 -2.94 -6.14
CA LEU A 16 -5.49 -1.70 -5.53
C LEU A 16 -6.63 -1.11 -6.34
N ARG A 17 -7.68 -0.66 -5.65
CA ARG A 17 -8.70 0.19 -6.25
C ARG A 17 -8.28 1.65 -6.07
N VAL A 18 -7.87 2.27 -7.16
CA VAL A 18 -7.47 3.68 -7.23
C VAL A 18 -8.66 4.50 -7.76
N PRO A 19 -9.25 5.40 -6.96
CA PRO A 19 -10.30 6.29 -7.44
C PRO A 19 -9.79 7.17 -8.57
N ARG A 20 -10.63 7.44 -9.58
CA ARG A 20 -10.30 8.48 -10.57
C ARG A 20 -10.32 9.84 -9.88
N GLY A 21 -9.20 10.55 -9.91
CA GLY A 21 -9.02 11.84 -9.25
C GLY A 21 -7.72 12.51 -9.65
N GLU A 22 -7.25 13.46 -8.83
CA GLU A 22 -6.04 14.28 -9.07
C GLU A 22 -4.71 13.53 -8.96
N ALA A 23 -4.72 12.19 -8.85
CA ALA A 23 -3.49 11.42 -8.84
C ALA A 23 -2.78 11.55 -10.20
N GLY A 24 -1.66 12.28 -10.22
CA GLY A 24 -0.91 12.57 -11.46
C GLY A 24 -0.42 11.32 -12.18
N SER A 25 -0.11 10.25 -11.45
CA SER A 25 0.25 8.94 -11.98
C SER A 25 -0.43 7.79 -11.23
N LEU A 26 -0.46 6.58 -11.84
CA LEU A 26 -0.97 5.38 -11.18
C LEU A 26 -0.16 5.02 -9.92
N GLY A 27 1.16 5.25 -9.95
CA GLY A 27 2.03 5.03 -8.80
C GLY A 27 1.68 5.95 -7.64
N ASP A 28 1.39 7.23 -7.90
CA ASP A 28 0.96 8.19 -6.88
C ASP A 28 -0.41 7.83 -6.31
N GLY A 29 -1.33 7.37 -7.17
CA GLY A 29 -2.65 6.90 -6.76
C GLY A 29 -2.56 5.65 -5.87
N ALA A 30 -1.78 4.65 -6.27
CA ALA A 30 -1.51 3.44 -5.49
C ALA A 30 -0.87 3.78 -4.14
N ARG A 31 0.13 4.68 -4.14
CA ARG A 31 0.78 5.16 -2.92
C ARG A 31 -0.22 5.85 -1.98
N THR A 32 -1.06 6.72 -2.51
CA THR A 32 -2.09 7.43 -1.72
C THR A 32 -3.07 6.46 -1.05
N VAL A 33 -3.48 5.40 -1.76
CA VAL A 33 -4.35 4.35 -1.19
C VAL A 33 -3.65 3.62 -0.04
N LEU A 34 -2.38 3.27 -0.20
CA LEU A 34 -1.60 2.56 0.82
C LEU A 34 -1.24 3.44 2.02
N ASP A 35 -0.91 4.72 1.80
CA ASP A 35 -0.66 5.70 2.87
C ASP A 35 -1.92 5.98 3.71
N GLY A 36 -3.12 5.72 3.16
CA GLY A 36 -4.38 5.81 3.88
C GLY A 36 -4.64 4.66 4.88
N VAL A 37 -3.79 3.62 4.91
CA VAL A 37 -3.92 2.50 5.84
C VAL A 37 -3.18 2.83 7.14
N ASP A 38 -3.90 2.90 8.26
CA ASP A 38 -3.35 3.31 9.57
C ASP A 38 -2.10 2.53 10.03
N ALA A 39 -2.01 1.26 9.65
CA ALA A 39 -0.89 0.38 10.00
C ALA A 39 0.35 0.63 9.14
N VAL A 40 0.22 1.27 7.98
CA VAL A 40 1.31 1.51 7.03
C VAL A 40 2.14 2.69 7.51
N ARG A 41 3.46 2.50 7.54
CA ARG A 41 4.44 3.52 7.95
C ARG A 41 5.25 4.03 6.77
N THR A 42 5.55 3.14 5.84
CA THR A 42 6.31 3.45 4.64
C THR A 42 5.75 2.65 3.48
N VAL A 43 5.62 3.31 2.33
CA VAL A 43 5.25 2.68 1.05
C VAL A 43 6.33 2.95 0.03
N GLU A 44 6.76 1.90 -0.64
CA GLU A 44 7.58 1.94 -1.85
C GLU A 44 6.89 1.11 -2.92
N ILE A 45 6.48 1.76 -4.01
CA ILE A 45 5.92 1.06 -5.18
C ILE A 45 7.10 0.55 -6.00
N VAL A 46 7.21 -0.76 -6.12
CA VAL A 46 8.29 -1.43 -6.88
C VAL A 46 7.91 -1.50 -8.35
N GLU A 47 6.68 -1.94 -8.63
CA GLU A 47 6.20 -2.14 -9.99
C GLU A 47 4.70 -1.90 -10.10
N ILE A 48 4.28 -1.38 -11.26
CA ILE A 48 2.87 -1.36 -11.68
C ILE A 48 2.75 -2.32 -12.87
N GLY A 49 2.13 -3.46 -12.65
CA GLY A 49 2.04 -4.52 -13.66
C GLY A 49 0.90 -4.30 -14.66
N GLY A 50 -0.27 -3.89 -14.18
CA GLY A 50 -1.46 -3.78 -15.03
C GLY A 50 -2.52 -2.84 -14.48
N MET A 51 -3.35 -2.30 -15.38
CA MET A 51 -4.52 -1.50 -15.01
C MET A 51 -5.78 -1.99 -15.71
N ARG A 52 -6.87 -2.10 -14.95
CA ARG A 52 -8.22 -2.41 -15.44
C ARG A 52 -9.14 -1.23 -15.11
N PRO A 53 -9.54 -0.41 -16.10
CA PRO A 53 -10.48 0.67 -15.87
C PRO A 53 -11.91 0.12 -15.68
N ASP A 54 -12.63 0.72 -14.73
CA ASP A 54 -14.07 0.55 -14.50
C ASP A 54 -14.78 1.91 -14.65
N ALA A 55 -16.10 1.95 -14.54
CA ALA A 55 -16.94 3.13 -14.82
C ALA A 55 -16.52 4.39 -14.04
N PHE A 56 -16.05 4.22 -12.79
CA PHE A 56 -15.59 5.33 -11.94
C PHE A 56 -14.23 5.08 -11.26
N ASP A 57 -13.69 3.87 -11.40
CA ASP A 57 -12.53 3.41 -10.65
C ASP A 57 -11.45 2.84 -11.58
N LEU A 58 -10.21 2.77 -11.11
CA LEU A 58 -9.15 1.99 -11.73
C LEU A 58 -8.71 0.89 -10.76
N TYR A 59 -8.71 -0.35 -11.22
CA TYR A 59 -8.03 -1.43 -10.53
C TYR A 59 -6.61 -1.52 -11.06
N VAL A 60 -5.63 -1.44 -10.18
CA VAL A 60 -4.21 -1.45 -10.50
C VAL A 60 -3.57 -2.63 -9.80
N ASP A 61 -2.88 -3.47 -10.56
CA ASP A 61 -2.04 -4.53 -10.01
C ASP A 61 -0.65 -3.93 -9.80
N ALA A 62 -0.17 -3.94 -8.55
CA ALA A 62 1.07 -3.31 -8.13
C ALA A 62 1.85 -4.22 -7.17
N THR A 63 3.16 -4.27 -7.34
CA THR A 63 4.06 -4.86 -6.35
C THR A 63 4.59 -3.72 -5.49
N ALA A 64 4.40 -3.82 -4.18
CA ALA A 64 4.81 -2.80 -3.24
C ALA A 64 5.57 -3.39 -2.05
N ARG A 65 6.61 -2.69 -1.64
CA ARG A 65 7.31 -2.92 -0.39
C ARG A 65 6.76 -1.97 0.66
N ILE A 66 6.24 -2.54 1.73
CA ILE A 66 5.50 -1.82 2.75
C ILE A 66 6.09 -2.13 4.11
N VAL A 67 6.29 -1.08 4.90
CA VAL A 67 6.62 -1.23 6.33
C VAL A 67 5.32 -1.06 7.11
N VAL A 68 4.88 -2.12 7.76
CA VAL A 68 3.69 -2.12 8.60
C VAL A 68 4.07 -2.10 10.07
N ALA A 69 3.29 -1.40 10.88
CA ALA A 69 3.36 -1.52 12.32
C ALA A 69 2.98 -2.95 12.70
N ALA A 70 3.88 -3.64 13.38
CA ALA A 70 3.61 -5.00 13.85
C ALA A 70 2.67 -4.89 15.05
N ASP A 71 1.50 -5.50 14.93
CA ASP A 71 0.64 -5.74 16.07
C ASP A 71 1.30 -6.84 16.93
N PRO A 72 1.55 -6.60 18.23
CA PRO A 72 2.19 -7.58 19.10
C PRO A 72 1.41 -8.90 19.22
N SER A 73 0.14 -8.94 18.78
CA SER A 73 -0.67 -10.16 18.75
C SER A 73 -0.38 -11.10 17.56
N THR A 74 0.29 -10.63 16.51
CA THR A 74 0.58 -11.42 15.29
C THR A 74 1.87 -12.25 15.41
N ALA A 75 2.68 -12.05 16.45
CA ALA A 75 3.97 -12.72 16.66
C ALA A 75 3.87 -14.20 17.10
N VAL A 76 2.69 -14.83 17.02
CA VAL A 76 2.51 -16.25 17.34
C VAL A 76 2.02 -16.98 16.09
N ARG A 77 2.95 -17.57 15.33
CA ARG A 77 2.73 -18.82 14.60
C ARG A 77 4.05 -19.47 14.19
#